data_AF-A0A3M7LGR4-F1
#
_entry.id   AF-A0A3M7LGR4-F1
#
_cell.length_a   1.000
_cell.length_b   1.000
_cell.length_c   1.000
_cell.angle_alpha   90.00
_cell.angle_beta   90.00
_cell.angle_gamma   90.00
#
_symmetry.space_group_name_H-M   'P 1'
#
loop_
_entity.id
_entity.type
_entity.pdbx_description
1 polymer ?
#
loop_
_entity_poly.entity_id
_entity_poly.type
_entity_poly.pdbx_seq_one_letter_code
_entity_poly.pdbx_strand_id
1 'polypeptide(L)'
;MKKKIQLFGIFSLLLLVFIIGLKGTFDGYYGFYYENKSYEKPILYQATESIVQSEAVSIFASYTGFDTGYGFYAPNVASDFVLTFELKDKNGNTIEEKAMPSFQKKESVVRYTTIFNLFLDKVSGDKKKFDSKYYQYLDLIIKEVALHVMKENPNAKGITARLYLYDFPSLANFKKGKKNEDFILIDEFKY
;
A
#
# COMPACT_ATOMS: atom_id res chain seq x y z
N MET A 1 21.95 -39.66 -2.34
CA MET A 1 22.20 -38.43 -1.57
C MET A 1 21.51 -37.19 -2.15
N LYS A 2 21.65 -36.88 -3.45
CA LYS A 2 21.05 -35.67 -4.08
C LYS A 2 19.55 -35.48 -3.80
N LYS A 3 18.72 -36.53 -3.95
CA LYS A 3 17.28 -36.46 -3.64
C LYS A 3 16.95 -36.11 -2.19
N LYS A 4 17.72 -36.61 -1.22
CA LYS A 4 17.50 -36.33 0.21
C LYS A 4 17.79 -34.85 0.53
N ILE A 5 18.84 -34.30 -0.07
CA ILE A 5 19.21 -32.88 0.08
C ILE A 5 18.15 -31.97 -0.56
N GLN A 6 17.66 -32.33 -1.76
CA GLN A 6 16.58 -31.59 -2.42
C GLN A 6 15.29 -31.59 -1.59
N LEU A 7 14.88 -32.76 -1.07
CA LEU A 7 13.72 -32.86 -0.19
C LEU A 7 13.88 -32.04 1.09
N PHE A 8 15.07 -32.04 1.68
CA PHE A 8 15.37 -31.21 2.84
C PHE A 8 15.29 -29.71 2.53
N GLY A 9 15.77 -29.28 1.37
CA GLY A 9 15.66 -27.89 0.91
C GLY A 9 14.21 -27.45 0.72
N ILE A 10 13.41 -28.28 0.04
CA ILE A 10 11.97 -28.02 -0.17
C ILE A 10 11.24 -27.97 1.18
N PHE A 11 11.51 -28.93 2.06
CA PHE A 11 10.90 -28.97 3.38
C PHE A 11 11.24 -27.73 4.21
N SER A 12 12.52 -27.32 4.22
CA SER A 12 12.96 -26.11 4.93
C SER A 12 12.29 -24.86 4.37
N LEU A 13 12.13 -24.76 3.05
CA LEU A 13 11.42 -23.65 2.41
C LEU A 13 9.94 -23.61 2.82
N LEU A 14 9.25 -24.75 2.74
CA LEU A 14 7.84 -24.85 3.13
C LEU A 14 7.63 -24.54 4.61
N LEU A 15 8.55 -25.00 5.47
CA LEU A 15 8.53 -24.69 6.89
C LEU A 15 8.71 -23.19 7.14
N LEU A 16 9.60 -22.53 6.39
CA LEU A 16 9.80 -21.08 6.49
C LEU A 16 8.55 -20.31 6.08
N VAL A 17 7.93 -20.67 4.95
CA VAL A 17 6.66 -20.08 4.50
C VAL A 17 5.57 -20.26 5.55
N PHE A 18 5.48 -21.45 6.16
CA PHE A 18 4.54 -21.72 7.24
C PHE A 18 4.79 -20.84 8.47
N ILE A 19 6.05 -20.69 8.90
CA ILE A 19 6.42 -19.83 10.04
C ILE A 19 6.07 -18.37 9.77
N ILE A 20 6.35 -17.86 8.56
CA ILE A 20 5.99 -16.49 8.17
C ILE A 20 4.46 -16.30 8.19
N GLY A 21 3.71 -17.24 7.63
CA GLY A 21 2.24 -17.20 7.66
C GLY A 21 1.65 -17.30 9.07
N LEU A 22 2.27 -18.09 9.95
CA LEU A 22 1.86 -18.21 11.35
C LEU A 22 2.11 -16.90 12.11
N LYS A 23 3.26 -16.26 11.90
CA LYS A 23 3.56 -14.91 12.44
C LYS A 23 2.54 -13.89 11.94
N GLY A 24 2.24 -13.88 10.64
CA GLY A 24 1.22 -12.99 10.06
C GLY A 24 -0.18 -13.24 10.64
N THR A 25 -0.51 -14.49 10.98
CA THR A 25 -1.78 -14.82 11.64
C THR A 25 -1.84 -14.25 13.05
N PHE A 26 -0.74 -14.34 13.82
CA PHE A 26 -0.67 -13.71 15.13
C PHE A 26 -0.78 -12.19 15.05
N ASP A 27 -0.02 -11.55 14.16
CA ASP A 27 -0.11 -10.11 13.93
C ASP A 27 -1.53 -9.68 13.58
N GLY A 28 -2.20 -10.41 12.69
CA GLY A 28 -3.59 -10.12 12.31
C GLY A 28 -4.57 -10.30 13.47
N TYR A 29 -4.51 -11.42 14.19
CA TYR A 29 -5.41 -11.70 15.30
C TYR A 29 -5.22 -10.71 16.45
N TYR A 30 -3.99 -10.51 16.91
CA TYR A 30 -3.69 -9.63 18.04
C TYR A 30 -3.77 -8.16 17.65
N GLY A 31 -3.34 -7.79 16.45
CA GLY A 31 -3.48 -6.44 15.92
C GLY A 31 -4.95 -6.04 15.79
N PHE A 32 -5.84 -6.93 15.34
CA PHE A 32 -7.25 -6.61 15.16
C PHE A 32 -8.08 -6.66 16.45
N TYR A 33 -7.97 -7.75 17.23
CA TYR A 33 -8.84 -7.95 18.40
C TYR A 33 -8.30 -7.32 19.69
N TYR A 34 -7.01 -7.01 19.74
CA TYR A 34 -6.32 -6.54 20.94
C TYR A 34 -5.59 -5.20 20.74
N GLU A 35 -5.84 -4.46 19.65
CA GLU A 35 -5.21 -3.15 19.36
C GLU A 35 -5.23 -2.19 20.56
N ASN A 36 -6.38 -2.12 21.23
CA ASN A 36 -6.64 -1.21 22.36
C ASN A 36 -6.55 -1.90 23.74
N LYS A 37 -5.94 -3.09 23.81
CA LYS A 37 -5.82 -3.88 25.04
C LYS A 37 -4.37 -4.26 25.27
N SER A 38 -3.91 -4.19 26.51
CA SER A 38 -2.66 -4.85 26.87
C SER A 38 -2.85 -6.36 26.79
N TYR A 39 -1.92 -7.05 26.15
CA TYR A 39 -1.89 -8.51 26.09
C TYR A 39 -0.45 -8.99 26.16
N GLU A 40 -0.25 -10.19 26.69
CA GLU A 40 1.04 -10.86 26.65
C GLU A 40 1.13 -11.72 25.38
N LYS A 41 2.21 -11.52 24.62
CA LYS A 41 2.45 -12.31 23.41
C LYS A 41 2.68 -13.78 23.80
N PRO A 42 1.94 -14.75 23.23
CA PRO A 42 2.21 -16.16 23.46
C PRO A 42 3.64 -16.53 23.06
N ILE A 43 4.21 -17.56 23.70
CA ILE A 43 5.57 -18.05 23.41
C ILE A 43 5.74 -18.38 21.92
N LEU A 44 4.72 -19.00 21.31
CA LEU A 44 4.75 -19.34 19.89
C LEU A 44 4.79 -18.10 19.00
N TYR A 45 4.09 -17.02 19.38
CA TYR A 45 4.17 -15.75 18.66
C TYR A 45 5.59 -15.16 18.74
N GLN A 46 6.16 -15.06 19.95
CA GLN A 46 7.51 -14.56 20.16
C GLN A 46 8.59 -15.38 19.41
N ALA A 47 8.44 -16.71 19.38
CA ALA A 47 9.35 -17.59 18.66
C ALA A 47 9.28 -17.35 17.15
N THR A 48 8.07 -17.28 16.59
CA THR A 48 7.89 -17.00 15.15
C THR A 48 8.39 -15.60 14.78
N GLU A 49 8.17 -14.60 15.65
CA GLU A 49 8.67 -13.24 15.48
C GLU A 49 10.20 -13.20 15.45
N SER A 50 10.86 -13.89 16.38
CA SER A 50 12.33 -13.94 16.45
C SER A 50 12.95 -14.60 15.21
N ILE A 51 12.33 -15.66 14.68
CA ILE A 51 12.80 -16.33 13.45
C ILE A 51 12.63 -15.40 12.25
N VAL A 52 11.46 -14.76 12.10
CA VAL A 52 11.18 -13.86 10.97
C VAL A 52 12.04 -12.61 11.00
N GLN A 53 12.38 -12.08 12.19
CA GLN A 53 13.25 -10.92 12.35
C GLN A 53 14.74 -11.22 12.18
N SER A 54 15.13 -12.50 12.09
CA SER A 54 16.52 -12.84 11.80
C SER A 54 16.93 -12.32 10.41
N GLU A 55 18.14 -11.78 10.30
CA GLU A 55 18.60 -11.07 9.10
C GLU A 55 18.43 -11.89 7.82
N ALA A 56 18.84 -13.16 7.83
CA ALA A 56 18.74 -14.03 6.66
C ALA A 56 17.29 -14.27 6.22
N VAL A 57 16.38 -14.46 7.18
CA VAL A 57 14.95 -14.67 6.88
C VAL A 57 14.30 -13.38 6.43
N SER A 58 14.61 -12.24 7.06
CA SER A 58 14.09 -10.94 6.67
C SER A 58 14.49 -10.57 5.24
N ILE A 59 15.77 -10.74 4.86
CA ILE A 59 16.24 -10.48 3.50
C ILE A 59 15.51 -11.39 2.50
N PHE A 60 15.41 -12.68 2.81
CA PHE A 60 14.72 -13.64 1.95
C PHE A 60 13.24 -13.27 1.78
N ALA A 61 12.54 -12.98 2.88
CA ALA A 61 11.12 -12.67 2.89
C ALA A 61 10.83 -11.39 2.09
N SER A 62 11.62 -10.33 2.29
CA SER A 62 11.45 -9.07 1.55
C SER A 62 11.81 -9.22 0.06
N TYR A 63 12.83 -10.00 -0.28
CA TYR A 63 13.19 -10.26 -1.68
C TYR A 63 12.12 -11.07 -2.44
N THR A 64 11.49 -12.04 -1.74
CA THR A 64 10.47 -12.92 -2.33
C THR A 64 9.05 -12.38 -2.18
N GLY A 65 8.85 -11.37 -1.33
CA GLY A 65 7.54 -10.80 -1.00
C GLY A 65 6.72 -11.67 -0.04
N PHE A 66 7.30 -12.65 0.65
CA PHE A 66 6.56 -13.49 1.61
C PHE A 66 6.14 -12.72 2.88
N ASP A 67 6.79 -11.61 3.20
CA ASP A 67 6.44 -10.72 4.32
C ASP A 67 5.27 -9.76 4.01
N THR A 68 4.76 -9.75 2.78
CA THR A 68 3.68 -8.83 2.34
C THR A 68 2.28 -9.18 2.87
N GLY A 69 2.14 -10.27 3.64
CA GLY A 69 0.97 -10.46 4.51
C GLY A 69 -0.27 -11.10 3.86
N TYR A 70 -0.13 -12.02 2.90
CA TYR A 70 -1.26 -12.82 2.40
C TYR A 70 -1.68 -13.91 3.41
N GLY A 71 -2.61 -13.59 4.31
CA GLY A 71 -3.09 -14.50 5.38
C GLY A 71 -4.62 -14.50 5.54
N PHE A 72 -5.16 -15.46 6.29
CA PHE A 72 -6.61 -15.66 6.49
C PHE A 72 -7.33 -14.45 7.13
N TYR A 73 -6.62 -13.64 7.92
CA TYR A 73 -7.09 -12.38 8.50
C TYR A 73 -6.65 -11.14 7.72
N ALA A 74 -6.04 -11.33 6.56
CA ALA A 74 -5.47 -10.27 5.76
C ALA A 74 -6.11 -10.22 4.36
N PRO A 75 -7.33 -9.70 4.23
CA PRO A 75 -7.45 -8.54 3.39
C PRO A 75 -6.89 -7.34 4.15
N ASN A 76 -5.57 -7.31 4.40
CA ASN A 76 -4.87 -6.02 4.52
C ASN A 76 -4.79 -5.44 3.10
N VAL A 77 -5.94 -5.37 2.41
CA VAL A 77 -6.12 -4.38 1.37
C VAL A 77 -6.28 -3.11 2.18
N ALA A 78 -5.14 -2.54 2.60
CA ALA A 78 -5.13 -1.19 3.11
C ALA A 78 -5.95 -0.36 2.11
N SER A 79 -6.81 0.52 2.62
CA SER A 79 -7.53 1.45 1.74
C SER A 79 -6.51 2.04 0.77
N ASP A 80 -6.70 1.76 -0.51
CA ASP A 80 -5.75 2.20 -1.52
C ASP A 80 -5.94 3.71 -1.73
N PHE A 81 -4.95 4.34 -2.33
CA PHE A 81 -5.09 5.71 -2.76
C PHE A 81 -5.44 5.75 -4.24
N VAL A 82 -6.16 6.79 -4.63
CA VAL A 82 -6.33 7.16 -6.04
C VAL A 82 -5.92 8.60 -6.24
N LEU A 83 -5.18 8.83 -7.32
CA LEU A 83 -4.78 10.17 -7.73
C LEU A 83 -5.57 10.54 -8.98
N THR A 84 -6.38 11.58 -8.89
CA THR A 84 -7.11 12.11 -10.04
C THR A 84 -6.48 13.41 -10.52
N PHE A 85 -6.46 13.60 -11.82
CA PHE A 85 -5.93 14.78 -12.49
C PHE A 85 -7.05 15.48 -13.26
N GLU A 86 -7.36 16.70 -12.85
CA GLU A 86 -8.27 17.61 -13.55
C GLU A 86 -7.44 18.62 -14.32
N LEU A 87 -7.45 18.51 -15.65
CA LEU A 87 -6.72 19.40 -16.56
C LEU A 87 -7.61 20.58 -16.94
N LYS A 88 -7.06 21.80 -16.92
CA LYS A 88 -7.78 23.03 -17.24
C LYS A 88 -7.22 23.74 -18.45
N ASP A 89 -8.09 24.33 -19.26
CA ASP A 89 -7.69 25.25 -20.32
C ASP A 89 -7.27 26.62 -19.76
N LYS A 90 -6.86 27.53 -20.66
CA LYS A 90 -6.50 28.91 -20.32
C LYS A 90 -7.63 29.74 -19.68
N ASN A 91 -8.88 29.32 -19.87
CA ASN A 91 -10.07 29.99 -19.36
C ASN A 91 -10.55 29.38 -18.03
N GLY A 92 -9.87 28.32 -17.54
CA GLY A 92 -10.20 27.60 -16.32
C GLY A 92 -11.24 26.49 -16.50
N ASN A 93 -11.66 26.17 -17.72
CA ASN A 93 -12.59 25.07 -17.98
C ASN A 93 -11.86 23.72 -17.91
N THR A 94 -12.50 22.73 -17.30
CA THR A 94 -12.01 21.34 -17.31
C THR A 94 -12.05 20.79 -18.73
N ILE A 95 -10.88 20.39 -19.24
CA ILE A 95 -10.74 19.76 -20.56
C ILE A 95 -10.70 18.25 -20.48
N GLU A 96 -10.17 17.70 -19.38
CA GLU A 96 -10.04 16.27 -19.16
C GLU A 96 -9.93 15.98 -17.67
N GLU A 97 -10.53 14.86 -17.25
CA GLU A 97 -10.29 14.23 -15.95
C GLU A 97 -9.77 12.81 -16.16
N LYS A 98 -8.67 12.44 -15.49
CA LYS A 98 -8.10 11.10 -15.57
C LYS A 98 -7.51 10.63 -14.25
N ALA A 99 -7.55 9.33 -14.00
CA ALA A 99 -7.04 8.71 -12.76
C ALA A 99 -5.65 8.04 -12.94
N MET A 100 -5.12 7.96 -14.17
CA MET A 100 -3.82 7.36 -14.43
C MET A 100 -3.13 8.04 -15.61
N PRO A 101 -1.82 8.35 -15.53
CA PRO A 101 -1.02 8.81 -16.68
C PRO A 101 -1.01 7.81 -17.83
N SER A 102 -0.64 8.28 -19.02
CA SER A 102 -0.62 7.44 -20.22
C SER A 102 0.67 6.63 -20.30
N PHE A 103 0.71 5.49 -19.59
CA PHE A 103 1.89 4.64 -19.60
C PHE A 103 1.97 3.73 -20.83
N GLN A 104 3.11 3.77 -21.54
CA GLN A 104 3.37 2.86 -22.67
C GLN A 104 3.98 1.51 -22.25
N LYS A 105 4.55 1.43 -21.04
CA LYS A 105 5.25 0.24 -20.54
C LYS A 105 4.56 -0.29 -19.30
N LYS A 106 4.43 -1.63 -19.23
CA LYS A 106 3.89 -2.34 -18.05
C LYS A 106 4.68 -2.01 -16.77
N GLU A 107 6.00 -1.91 -16.86
CA GLU A 107 6.84 -1.55 -15.71
C GLU A 107 6.50 -0.16 -15.13
N SER A 108 6.16 0.81 -15.99
CA SER A 108 5.75 2.14 -15.55
C SER A 108 4.43 2.11 -14.78
N VAL A 109 3.47 1.29 -15.24
CA VAL A 109 2.21 1.06 -14.52
C VAL A 109 2.49 0.45 -13.15
N VAL A 110 3.32 -0.59 -13.07
CA VAL A 110 3.66 -1.24 -11.80
C VAL A 110 4.30 -0.25 -10.83
N ARG A 111 5.33 0.48 -11.26
CA ARG A 111 6.00 1.49 -10.42
C ARG A 111 5.03 2.57 -9.94
N TYR A 112 4.14 3.03 -10.82
CA TYR A 112 3.10 4.01 -10.48
C TYR A 112 2.06 3.46 -9.48
N THR A 113 1.68 2.19 -9.59
CA THR A 113 0.77 1.60 -8.61
C THR A 113 1.44 1.38 -7.25
N THR A 114 2.74 1.07 -7.22
CA THR A 114 3.45 0.79 -5.96
C THR A 114 3.72 2.02 -5.10
N ILE A 115 3.76 3.22 -5.70
CA ILE A 115 3.95 4.47 -4.93
C ILE A 115 2.77 4.73 -3.99
N PHE A 116 1.55 4.28 -4.31
CA PHE A 116 0.38 4.58 -3.48
C PHE A 116 0.52 4.08 -2.03
N ASN A 117 1.26 2.98 -1.82
CA ASN A 117 1.61 2.47 -0.50
C ASN A 117 2.38 3.49 0.36
N LEU A 118 3.19 4.37 -0.25
CA LEU A 118 3.95 5.39 0.47
C LEU A 118 3.03 6.49 1.04
N PHE A 119 1.87 6.72 0.43
CA PHE A 119 0.92 7.73 0.94
C PHE A 119 0.12 7.23 2.15
N LEU A 120 0.15 5.92 2.47
CA LEU A 120 -0.39 5.41 3.74
C LEU A 120 0.30 6.09 4.93
N ASP A 121 1.57 6.45 4.79
CA ASP A 121 2.31 7.14 5.84
C ASP A 121 1.73 8.54 6.12
N LYS A 122 1.11 9.22 5.13
CA LYS A 122 0.44 10.52 5.33
C LYS A 122 -0.80 10.44 6.22
N VAL A 123 -1.49 9.31 6.20
CA VAL A 123 -2.71 9.08 7.00
C VAL A 123 -2.44 8.31 8.29
N SER A 124 -1.28 7.65 8.39
CA SER A 124 -0.86 6.96 9.59
C SER A 124 -0.68 7.97 10.74
N GLY A 125 -1.29 7.70 11.89
CA GLY A 125 -1.26 8.60 13.05
C GLY A 125 0.13 8.75 13.70
N ASP A 126 1.13 8.01 13.24
CA ASP A 126 2.45 7.91 13.86
C ASP A 126 3.43 8.95 13.29
N LYS A 127 3.09 10.23 13.48
CA LYS A 127 3.87 11.39 13.00
C LYS A 127 5.31 11.45 13.54
N LYS A 128 5.69 10.59 14.47
CA LYS A 128 7.06 10.50 15.03
C LYS A 128 8.00 9.64 14.19
N LYS A 129 7.47 8.82 13.28
CA LYS A 129 8.28 7.86 12.49
C LYS A 129 9.05 8.52 11.35
N PHE A 130 8.50 9.58 10.75
CA PHE A 130 9.08 10.26 9.59
C PHE A 130 9.20 11.76 9.80
N ASP A 131 10.27 12.37 9.30
CA ASP A 131 10.51 13.80 9.39
C ASP A 131 9.70 14.59 8.34
N SER A 132 9.73 15.92 8.42
CA SER A 132 9.02 16.79 7.47
C SER A 132 9.53 16.68 6.03
N LYS A 133 10.80 16.29 5.83
CA LYS A 133 11.39 16.14 4.49
C LYS A 133 10.82 14.95 3.75
N TYR A 134 10.50 13.86 4.47
CA TYR A 134 9.82 12.72 3.88
C TYR A 134 8.47 13.10 3.27
N TYR A 135 7.64 13.85 4.00
CA TYR A 135 6.34 14.29 3.48
C TYR A 135 6.47 15.26 2.32
N GLN A 136 7.47 16.16 2.34
CA GLN A 136 7.81 17.00 1.18
C GLN A 136 8.22 16.17 -0.04
N TYR A 137 8.97 15.08 0.16
CA TYR A 137 9.32 14.17 -0.91
C TYR A 137 8.07 13.52 -1.53
N LEU A 138 7.11 13.09 -0.72
CA LEU A 138 5.84 12.56 -1.21
C LEU A 138 5.06 13.59 -2.06
N ASP A 139 5.03 14.86 -1.62
CA ASP A 139 4.39 15.95 -2.38
C ASP A 139 5.09 16.20 -3.72
N LEU A 140 6.42 16.15 -3.73
CA LEU A 140 7.22 16.30 -4.95
C LEU A 140 6.91 15.19 -5.95
N ILE A 141 6.67 13.95 -5.49
CA ILE A 141 6.30 12.90 -6.43
C ILE A 141 4.93 13.18 -7.08
N ILE A 142 3.92 13.60 -6.30
CA ILE A 142 2.61 13.96 -6.85
C ILE A 142 2.75 15.08 -7.87
N LYS A 143 3.56 16.10 -7.55
CA LYS A 143 3.87 17.20 -8.45
C LYS A 143 4.46 16.73 -9.77
N GLU A 144 5.49 15.90 -9.73
CA GLU A 144 6.15 15.43 -10.95
C GLU A 144 5.22 14.58 -11.82
N VAL A 145 4.38 13.75 -11.20
CA VAL A 145 3.35 13.00 -11.95
C VAL A 145 2.32 13.95 -12.57
N ALA A 146 1.83 14.94 -11.82
CA ALA A 146 0.88 15.92 -12.33
C ALA A 146 1.47 16.71 -13.51
N LEU A 147 2.71 17.17 -13.40
CA LEU A 147 3.40 17.85 -14.48
C LEU A 147 3.61 16.94 -15.70
N HIS A 148 3.86 15.64 -15.50
CA HIS A 148 3.93 14.68 -16.59
C HIS A 148 2.57 14.57 -17.31
N VAL A 149 1.47 14.41 -16.57
CA VAL A 149 0.11 14.34 -17.12
C VAL A 149 -0.26 15.62 -17.87
N MET A 150 0.12 16.79 -17.35
CA MET A 150 -0.10 18.06 -18.05
C MET A 150 0.66 18.14 -19.37
N LYS A 151 1.89 17.61 -19.44
CA LYS A 151 2.68 17.55 -20.67
C LYS A 151 2.09 16.63 -21.74
N GLU A 152 1.32 15.61 -21.35
CA GLU A 152 0.58 14.75 -22.30
C GLU A 152 -0.51 15.53 -23.05
N ASN A 153 -0.95 16.69 -22.51
CA ASN A 153 -2.04 17.49 -23.03
C ASN A 153 -1.58 18.92 -23.39
N PRO A 154 -1.21 19.20 -24.66
CA PRO A 154 -0.71 20.51 -25.08
C PRO A 154 -1.66 21.70 -24.83
N ASN A 155 -2.96 21.43 -24.74
CA ASN A 155 -4.00 22.43 -24.51
C ASN A 155 -4.19 22.78 -23.02
N ALA A 156 -3.63 21.97 -22.11
CA ALA A 156 -3.70 22.23 -20.69
C ALA A 156 -2.84 23.44 -20.31
N LYS A 157 -3.39 24.31 -19.47
CA LYS A 157 -2.71 25.49 -18.87
C LYS A 157 -2.70 25.47 -17.35
N GLY A 158 -3.44 24.55 -16.75
CA GLY A 158 -3.34 24.23 -15.34
C GLY A 158 -3.74 22.78 -15.09
N ILE A 159 -3.33 22.27 -13.94
CA ILE A 159 -3.70 20.94 -13.49
C ILE A 159 -4.00 20.97 -11.99
N THR A 160 -5.09 20.32 -11.60
CA THR A 160 -5.38 20.02 -10.20
C THR A 160 -5.23 18.52 -9.98
N ALA A 161 -4.26 18.12 -9.16
CA ALA A 161 -4.07 16.74 -8.75
C ALA A 161 -4.69 16.55 -7.35
N ARG A 162 -5.55 15.55 -7.20
CA ARG A 162 -6.23 15.25 -5.93
C ARG A 162 -5.93 13.83 -5.50
N LEU A 163 -5.36 13.71 -4.31
CA LEU A 163 -5.08 12.44 -3.67
C LEU A 163 -6.28 12.06 -2.80
N TYR A 164 -6.91 10.93 -3.10
CA TYR A 164 -8.02 10.39 -2.33
C TYR A 164 -7.65 9.06 -1.69
N LEU A 165 -8.29 8.75 -0.57
CA LEU A 165 -8.31 7.43 0.05
C LEU A 165 -9.65 6.76 -0.28
N TYR A 166 -9.62 5.49 -0.71
CA TYR A 166 -10.85 4.71 -0.87
C TYR A 166 -11.54 4.49 0.48
N ASP A 167 -12.81 4.87 0.56
CA ASP A 167 -13.71 4.56 1.66
C ASP A 167 -14.75 3.52 1.21
N PHE A 168 -14.42 2.25 1.44
CA PHE A 168 -15.31 1.16 1.10
C PHE A 168 -16.49 1.07 2.09
N PRO A 169 -17.71 0.79 1.61
CA PRO A 169 -18.86 0.66 2.50
C PRO A 169 -18.63 -0.48 3.51
N SER A 170 -18.90 -0.20 4.78
CA SER A 170 -18.92 -1.25 5.81
C SER A 170 -19.92 -2.35 5.44
N LEU A 171 -19.73 -3.58 5.95
CA LEU A 171 -20.64 -4.70 5.71
C LEU A 171 -22.10 -4.36 6.09
N ALA A 172 -22.29 -3.56 7.14
CA ALA A 172 -23.61 -3.10 7.56
C ALA A 172 -24.25 -2.15 6.53
N ASN A 173 -23.47 -1.23 5.97
CA ASN A 173 -23.93 -0.29 4.95
C ASN A 173 -24.14 -0.98 3.59
N PHE A 174 -23.30 -1.95 3.26
CA PHE A 174 -23.46 -2.79 2.08
C PHE A 174 -24.78 -3.57 2.11
N LYS A 175 -25.12 -4.18 3.26
CA LYS A 175 -26.41 -4.86 3.47
C LYS A 175 -27.61 -3.91 3.38
N LYS A 176 -27.41 -2.62 3.66
CA LYS A 176 -28.43 -1.56 3.51
C LYS A 176 -28.50 -0.98 2.08
N GLY A 177 -27.71 -1.49 1.14
CA GLY A 177 -27.75 -1.11 -0.28
C GLY A 177 -26.67 -0.12 -0.73
N LYS A 178 -25.77 0.36 0.15
CA LYS A 178 -24.62 1.18 -0.27
C LYS A 178 -23.56 0.28 -0.91
N LYS A 179 -23.55 0.22 -2.24
CA LYS A 179 -22.67 -0.67 -3.02
C LYS A 179 -21.41 0.01 -3.55
N ASN A 180 -21.43 1.33 -3.70
CA ASN A 180 -20.31 2.07 -4.25
C ASN A 180 -19.38 2.53 -3.13
N GLU A 181 -18.10 2.62 -3.48
CA GLU A 181 -17.06 3.31 -2.73
C GLU A 181 -17.29 4.83 -2.70
N ASP A 182 -16.89 5.44 -1.60
CA ASP A 182 -16.70 6.89 -1.51
C ASP A 182 -15.20 7.22 -1.54
N PHE A 183 -14.89 8.49 -1.75
CA PHE A 183 -13.52 9.00 -1.76
C PHE A 183 -13.34 10.05 -0.68
N ILE A 184 -12.35 9.84 0.20
CA ILE A 184 -11.95 10.84 1.20
C ILE A 184 -10.81 11.64 0.59
N LEU A 185 -10.99 12.95 0.41
CA LEU A 185 -9.93 13.83 -0.06
C LEU A 185 -8.85 13.94 1.03
N ILE A 186 -7.63 13.52 0.68
CA ILE A 186 -6.48 13.57 1.58
C ILE A 186 -5.66 14.84 1.31
N ASP A 187 -5.46 15.18 0.04
CA ASP A 187 -4.64 16.32 -0.34
C ASP A 187 -4.99 16.83 -1.74
N GLU A 188 -4.78 18.13 -1.99
CA GLU A 188 -5.04 18.79 -3.26
C GLU A 188 -3.86 19.68 -3.67
N PHE A 189 -3.41 19.48 -4.91
CA PHE A 189 -2.28 20.20 -5.48
C PHE A 189 -2.70 20.91 -6.76
N LYS A 190 -2.39 22.20 -6.85
CA LYS A 190 -2.69 23.05 -8.01
C LYS A 190 -1.40 23.57 -8.62
N TYR A 191 -1.22 23.33 -9.92
CA TYR A 191 -0.06 23.75 -10.69
C TYR A 191 -0.46 24.43 -12.00
#